data_AF-A0A966BFT1-F1
#
_entry.id   AF-A0A966BFT1-F1
#
_cell.length_a   1.000
_cell.length_b   1.000
_cell.length_c   1.000
_cell.angle_alpha   90.00
_cell.angle_beta   90.00
_cell.angle_gamma   90.00
#
_symmetry.space_group_name_H-M   'P 1'
#
loop_
_entity.id
_entity.type
_entity.pdbx_description
1 polymer ?
#
loop_
_entity_poly.entity_id
_entity_poly.type
_entity_poly.pdbx_seq_one_letter_code
_entity_poly.pdbx_strand_id
1 'polypeptide(L)' 'MKSDVLLRGLAFGEGPRWHDGKLWFSDFYRHGIYTVDSSGKEELILGVPTQPSGLGWLPNGDL' A
#
# COMPACT_ATOMS: atom_id res chain seq x y z
N MET A 1 5.98 -2.52 24.82
CA MET A 1 5.29 -2.96 23.58
C MET A 1 6.36 -3.43 22.61
N LYS A 2 6.22 -4.60 21.99
CA LYS A 2 7.18 -5.12 20.99
C LYS A 2 6.51 -5.00 19.62
N SER A 3 7.25 -4.53 18.62
CA SER A 3 6.80 -4.46 17.23
C SER A 3 7.68 -5.35 16.36
N ASP A 4 7.07 -5.94 15.33
CA ASP A 4 7.75 -6.73 14.31
C ASP A 4 7.62 -6.01 12.96
N VAL A 5 8.59 -6.25 12.07
CA VAL A 5 8.58 -5.65 10.73
C VAL A 5 7.72 -6.51 9.81
N LEU A 6 6.65 -5.92 9.27
CA LEU A 6 5.72 -6.61 8.35
C LEU A 6 6.26 -6.70 6.91
N LEU A 7 6.87 -5.61 6.41
CA LEU A 7 7.35 -5.51 5.03
C LEU A 7 8.63 -4.68 4.98
N ARG A 8 9.53 -5.04 4.05
CA ARG A 8 10.79 -4.35 3.75
C ARG A 8 10.90 -4.13 2.25
N GLY A 9 11.87 -3.30 1.82
CA GLY A 9 12.17 -3.12 0.40
C GLY A 9 11.27 -2.12 -0.33
N LEU A 10 10.53 -1.29 0.40
CA LEU A 10 9.84 -0.14 -0.17
C LEU A 10 10.87 0.86 -0.71
N ALA A 11 10.57 1.48 -1.85
CA ALA A 11 11.42 2.56 -2.37
C ALA A 11 11.03 3.88 -1.71
N PHE A 12 9.74 4.24 -1.78
CA PHE A 12 9.17 5.34 -1.01
C PHE A 12 7.67 5.08 -0.79
N GLY A 13 7.37 4.24 0.21
CA GLY A 13 6.01 3.82 0.55
C GLY A 13 5.26 4.88 1.34
N GLU A 14 4.06 5.23 0.90
CA GLU A 14 3.27 6.35 1.39
C GLU A 14 1.77 6.03 1.52
N GLY A 15 1.13 6.79 2.41
CA GLY A 15 -0.31 6.73 2.65
C GLY A 15 -0.85 5.36 3.12
N PRO A 16 -0.22 4.67 4.11
CA PRO A 16 -0.67 3.35 4.54
C PRO A 16 -2.07 3.39 5.15
N ARG A 17 -2.97 2.52 4.68
CA ARG A 17 -4.34 2.38 5.21
C ARG A 17 -4.77 0.93 5.28
N TRP A 18 -5.34 0.52 6.41
CA TRP A 18 -5.95 -0.80 6.54
C TRP A 18 -7.33 -0.81 5.89
N HIS A 19 -7.57 -1.77 5.00
CA HIS A 19 -8.87 -2.00 4.37
C HIS A 19 -8.98 -3.46 3.94
N ASP A 20 -10.12 -4.09 4.25
CA ASP A 20 -10.42 -5.49 3.91
C ASP A 20 -9.32 -6.49 4.28
N GLY A 21 -8.77 -6.36 5.49
CA GLY A 21 -7.78 -7.29 6.04
C GLY A 21 -6.36 -7.16 5.46
N LYS A 22 -6.13 -6.18 4.58
CA LYS A 22 -4.81 -5.86 4.02
C LYS A 22 -4.40 -4.42 4.36
N LEU A 23 -3.09 -4.20 4.42
CA LEU A 23 -2.52 -2.85 4.46
C LEU A 23 -2.27 -2.38 3.03
N TRP A 24 -2.98 -1.34 2.61
CA TRP A 24 -2.83 -0.67 1.31
C TRP A 24 -1.83 0.47 1.43
N PHE A 25 -0.99 0.65 0.42
CA PHE A 25 -0.05 1.77 0.33
C PHE A 25 0.28 2.10 -1.13
N SER A 26 0.70 3.33 -1.37
CA SER A 26 1.30 3.73 -2.65
C SER A 26 2.82 3.65 -2.53
N ASP A 27 3.53 3.37 -3.61
CA ASP A 27 4.99 3.55 -3.64
C ASP A 27 5.39 4.46 -4.81
N PHE A 28 5.94 5.61 -4.43
CA PHE A 28 6.20 6.75 -5.32
C PHE A 28 7.20 6.40 -6.43
N TYR A 29 8.24 5.62 -6.11
CA TYR A 29 9.31 5.26 -7.07
C TYR A 29 9.11 3.86 -7.67
N ARG A 30 8.23 3.03 -7.10
CA ARG A 30 7.79 1.77 -7.73
C ARG A 30 6.51 1.95 -8.56
N HIS A 31 6.03 3.18 -8.72
CA HIS A 31 4.97 3.54 -9.67
C HIS A 31 3.71 2.68 -9.53
N GLY A 32 3.19 2.51 -8.31
CA GLY A 32 2.02 1.66 -8.10
C GLY A 32 1.36 1.74 -6.73
N ILE A 33 0.17 1.13 -6.67
CA ILE A 33 -0.60 0.88 -5.45
C ILE A 33 -0.46 -0.60 -5.11
N TYR A 34 -0.09 -0.87 -3.86
CA TYR A 34 0.24 -2.19 -3.35
C TYR A 34 -0.61 -2.53 -2.14
N THR A 35 -0.75 -3.83 -1.89
CA THR A 35 -1.26 -4.35 -0.63
C THR A 35 -0.24 -5.28 0.00
N VAL A 36 -0.27 -5.39 1.32
CA VAL A 36 0.42 -6.45 2.07
C VAL A 36 -0.54 -7.06 3.08
N ASP A 37 -0.59 -8.40 3.14
CA ASP A 37 -1.37 -9.11 4.16
C ASP A 37 -0.58 -9.29 5.47
N SER A 38 -1.23 -9.84 6.50
CA SER A 38 -0.60 -10.07 7.81
C SER A 38 0.55 -11.09 7.81
N SER A 39 0.71 -11.87 6.74
CA SER A 39 1.85 -12.79 6.55
C SER A 39 3.07 -12.09 5.92
N GLY A 40 2.94 -10.82 5.52
CA GLY A 40 3.96 -10.07 4.82
C GLY A 40 3.97 -10.31 3.30
N LYS A 41 2.92 -10.93 2.74
CA LYS A 41 2.81 -11.15 1.30
C LYS A 41 2.34 -9.86 0.61
N GLU A 42 3.23 -9.27 -0.18
CA GLU A 42 2.94 -8.08 -0.99
C GLU A 42 2.32 -8.44 -2.34
N GLU A 43 1.41 -7.59 -2.83
CA GLU A 43 0.76 -7.69 -4.13
C GLU A 43 0.63 -6.29 -4.77
N LEU A 44 1.01 -6.16 -6.05
CA LEU A 44 0.72 -4.98 -6.85
C LEU A 44 -0.74 -5.02 -7.31
N ILE A 45 -1.53 -4.02 -6.93
CA ILE A 45 -2.94 -3.92 -7.32
C ILE A 45 -3.11 -3.09 -8.59
N LEU A 46 -2.38 -1.98 -8.70
CA LEU A 46 -2.49 -1.08 -9.83
C LEU A 46 -1.15 -0.41 -10.14
N GLY A 47 -0.69 -0.54 -11.39
CA GLY A 47 0.41 0.28 -11.90
C GLY A 47 -0.07 1.69 -12.19
N VAL A 48 0.70 2.68 -11.75
CA VAL A 48 0.39 4.11 -11.92
C VAL A 48 1.50 4.75 -12.77
N PRO A 49 1.21 5.32 -13.95
CA PRO A 49 2.25 5.87 -14.83
C PRO A 49 3.07 7.03 -14.23
N THR A 50 2.56 7.66 -13.18
CA THR A 50 3.19 8.77 -12.47
C THR A 50 3.66 8.32 -11.08
N GLN A 51 3.90 9.25 -10.16
CA GLN A 51 4.41 8.98 -8.83
C GLN A 51 3.29 9.15 -7.79
N PRO A 52 2.58 8.08 -7.42
CA PRO A 52 1.49 8.17 -6.45
C PRO A 52 2.05 8.44 -5.05
N SER A 53 1.40 9.33 -4.28
CA SER A 53 1.82 9.70 -2.92
C SER A 53 0.70 9.54 -1.88
N GLY A 54 -0.55 9.44 -2.31
CA GLY A 54 -1.71 9.28 -1.43
C GLY A 54 -2.70 8.31 -2.04
N LEU A 55 -3.48 7.67 -1.17
CA LEU A 55 -4.60 6.82 -1.56
C LEU A 55 -5.75 7.02 -0.58
N GLY A 56 -6.96 6.72 -1.01
CA GLY A 56 -8.14 6.75 -0.15
C GLY A 56 -9.40 6.41 -0.94
N TRP A 57 -10.38 5.87 -0.23
CA TRP A 57 -11.62 5.45 -0.84
C TRP A 57 -12.62 6.58 -0.94
N LEU A 58 -13.34 6.63 -2.05
CA LEU A 58 -14.53 7.44 -2.22
C LEU A 58 -15.68 6.90 -1.36
N PRO A 59 -16.72 7.70 -1.07
CA PRO A 59 -17.87 7.25 -0.28
C PRO A 59 -18.62 6.05 -0.87
N ASN A 60 -18.50 5.81 -2.17
CA ASN A 60 -19.06 4.64 -2.85
C ASN A 60 -18.19 3.37 -2.74
N GLY A 61 -17.01 3.47 -2.12
CA GLY A 61 -16.09 2.35 -1.91
C GLY A 61 -15.05 2.14 -3.01
N ASP A 62 -15.02 2.98 -4.04
CA ASP A 62 -13.96 2.94 -5.06
C ASP A 62 -12.65 3.49 -4.50
N LEU A 63 -11.54 2.85 -4.86
CA LEU A 63 -10.18 3.27 -4.52
C LEU A 63 -9.64 4.29 -5.53
#